data_AF-H8YZE4-F1
#
_entry.id   AF-H8YZE4-F1
#
_cell.length_a   1.000
_cell.length_b   1.000
_cell.length_c   1.000
_cell.angle_alpha   90.00
_cell.angle_beta   90.00
_cell.angle_gamma   90.00
#
_symmetry.space_group_name_H-M   'P 1'
#
loop_
_entity.id
_entity.type
_entity.pdbx_description
1 polymer ?
#
loop_
_entity_poly.entity_id
_entity_poly.type
_entity_poly.pdbx_seq_one_letter_code
_entity_poly.pdbx_strand_id
1 'polypeptide(L)'
;MSEEIFFFRREDTLSHEQDRYYQDLFYRVLKIGPELECGLPGGMQPNVFRAHLEKRLRPSRDLENLGELGIFDVVKEHCGVEMQVIGRHPQWNSLMEQYRQIIDILLEEKMRMRQTCGLHFHLIAVGLSERIPQIILANLWNLVRKHAPGLKYLFSGGDVSSGMCRRRQHNAHQEFMEHAPVQKDMPEIQALLKQSQKVPEHQNFFNLEHVEFDEDGRIKTFHLEMRFPDGDLVPTSIVAKTFLFLALVLKAVELSKYGLIHTGRKGSWERKKQLLDLLSNNDGELARSDTSGIGDEEIRELRQDATDLLLFLKSIFNKFTNPAYSVLKHLAERPISAYRIEGRDWRDIERDLQGHVNYPVFVDDVDKVIIKHIELGLVRGQSSADDWLGCVSAKSGVTKTEVKQRINQYLERYPSWDGEEGSYVFGR
;
A
#
# COMPACT_ATOMS: atom_id res chain seq x y z
N MET A 1 -5.49 -17.56 -18.12
CA MET A 1 -6.15 -16.86 -19.24
C MET A 1 -6.45 -15.46 -18.74
N SER A 2 -5.89 -14.40 -19.35
CA SER A 2 -6.15 -13.03 -18.90
C SER A 2 -7.61 -12.67 -19.19
N GLU A 3 -8.43 -12.44 -18.17
CA GLU A 3 -9.76 -11.84 -18.36
C GLU A 3 -9.58 -10.49 -19.07
N GLU A 4 -10.25 -10.31 -20.20
CA GLU A 4 -10.30 -9.04 -20.92
C GLU A 4 -10.86 -7.94 -20.01
N ILE A 5 -10.22 -6.77 -20.02
CA ILE A 5 -10.63 -5.63 -19.18
C ILE A 5 -11.71 -4.85 -19.92
N PHE A 6 -12.89 -4.78 -19.31
CA PHE A 6 -14.02 -4.02 -19.84
C PHE A 6 -14.21 -2.71 -19.07
N PHE A 7 -14.64 -1.68 -19.78
CA PHE A 7 -15.00 -0.38 -19.21
C PHE A 7 -16.45 -0.04 -19.54
N PHE A 8 -17.17 0.48 -18.55
CA PHE A 8 -18.41 1.19 -18.80
C PHE A 8 -18.09 2.60 -19.27
N ARG A 9 -18.77 3.03 -20.34
CA ARG A 9 -18.70 4.41 -20.80
C ARG A 9 -19.28 5.33 -19.73
N ARG A 10 -18.55 6.40 -19.40
CA ARG A 10 -19.03 7.50 -18.58
C ARG A 10 -18.72 8.83 -19.27
N GLU A 11 -19.46 9.87 -18.92
CA GLU A 11 -19.27 11.21 -19.47
C GLU A 11 -18.19 12.01 -18.72
N ASP A 12 -17.88 11.62 -17.49
CA ASP A 12 -16.91 12.28 -16.60
C ASP A 12 -15.49 11.66 -16.66
N THR A 13 -15.12 11.07 -17.80
CA THR A 13 -13.76 10.54 -18.03
C THR A 13 -12.71 11.66 -18.07
N LEU A 14 -11.51 11.35 -17.61
CA LEU A 14 -10.39 12.30 -17.66
C LEU A 14 -9.85 12.46 -19.07
N SER A 15 -9.52 13.70 -19.44
CA SER A 15 -8.65 13.95 -20.60
C SER A 15 -7.23 13.43 -20.32
N HIS A 16 -6.40 13.32 -21.37
CA HIS A 16 -5.00 12.94 -21.21
C HIS A 16 -4.21 13.92 -20.31
N GLU A 17 -4.53 15.21 -20.36
CA GLU A 17 -3.91 16.23 -19.51
C GLU A 17 -4.35 16.08 -18.05
N GLN A 18 -5.63 15.84 -17.81
CA GLN A 18 -6.17 15.60 -16.47
C GLN A 18 -5.61 14.31 -15.86
N ASP A 19 -5.50 13.22 -16.62
CA ASP A 19 -4.82 11.98 -16.17
C ASP A 19 -3.41 12.29 -15.68
N ARG A 20 -2.57 12.94 -16.51
CA ARG A 20 -1.20 13.31 -16.12
C ARG A 20 -1.17 14.22 -14.88
N TYR A 21 -2.06 15.20 -14.82
CA TYR A 21 -2.17 16.10 -13.67
C TYR A 21 -2.49 15.35 -12.38
N TYR A 22 -3.56 14.54 -12.36
CA TYR A 22 -3.96 13.81 -11.16
C TYR A 22 -2.97 12.71 -10.78
N GLN A 23 -2.29 12.08 -11.76
CA GLN A 23 -1.19 11.15 -11.48
C GLN A 23 -0.07 11.84 -10.68
N ASP A 24 0.39 12.99 -11.16
CA ASP A 24 1.46 13.76 -10.52
C ASP A 24 1.00 14.33 -9.16
N LEU A 25 -0.22 14.87 -9.11
CA LEU A 25 -0.82 15.39 -7.88
C LEU A 25 -0.88 14.31 -6.80
N PHE A 26 -1.55 13.18 -7.05
CA PHE A 26 -1.67 12.11 -6.07
C PHE A 26 -0.32 11.51 -5.70
N TYR A 27 0.60 11.35 -6.66
CA TYR A 27 1.94 10.88 -6.35
C TYR A 27 2.62 11.81 -5.34
N ARG A 28 2.55 13.14 -5.51
CA ARG A 28 3.22 14.10 -4.64
C ARG A 28 2.55 14.34 -3.30
N VAL A 29 1.22 14.38 -3.27
CA VAL A 29 0.47 14.89 -2.11
C VAL A 29 -0.16 13.80 -1.26
N LEU A 30 -0.31 12.58 -1.78
CA LEU A 30 -0.94 11.50 -1.03
C LEU A 30 -0.05 11.09 0.14
N LYS A 31 -0.60 11.25 1.34
CA LYS A 31 -0.03 10.75 2.58
C LYS A 31 -0.71 9.45 2.95
N ILE A 32 0.06 8.46 3.38
CA ILE A 32 -0.49 7.18 3.85
C ILE A 32 0.00 6.96 5.27
N GLY A 33 -0.95 6.75 6.19
CA GLY A 33 -0.72 6.52 7.61
C GLY A 33 -1.46 5.29 8.09
N PRO A 34 -0.78 4.29 8.65
CA PRO A 34 -1.44 3.13 9.23
C PRO A 34 -1.88 3.36 10.67
N GLU A 35 -2.91 2.63 11.06
CA GLU A 35 -3.32 2.42 12.45
C GLU A 35 -2.99 0.97 12.82
N LEU A 36 -2.14 0.83 13.84
CA LEU A 36 -1.61 -0.45 14.30
C LEU A 36 -2.41 -0.90 15.53
N GLU A 37 -3.40 -1.76 15.32
CA GLU A 37 -4.18 -2.33 16.42
C GLU A 37 -3.46 -3.54 17.02
N CYS A 38 -3.25 -3.52 18.34
CA CYS A 38 -2.46 -4.54 19.01
C CYS A 38 -3.13 -5.05 20.28
N GLY A 39 -3.06 -6.37 20.48
CA GLY A 39 -3.49 -7.02 21.69
C GLY A 39 -2.49 -6.83 22.82
N LEU A 40 -3.01 -6.55 24.02
CA LEU A 40 -2.21 -6.40 25.22
C LEU A 40 -1.41 -7.69 25.53
N PRO A 41 -0.23 -7.56 26.15
CA PRO A 41 0.45 -8.68 26.75
C PRO A 41 -0.41 -9.29 27.87
N GLY A 42 -0.20 -10.58 28.14
CA GLY A 42 -1.05 -11.33 29.08
C GLY A 42 -1.07 -10.72 30.48
N GLY A 43 -2.26 -10.50 31.03
CA GLY A 43 -2.47 -10.05 32.41
C GLY A 43 -2.30 -8.55 32.67
N MET A 44 -2.01 -7.73 31.65
CA MET A 44 -1.87 -6.28 31.83
C MET A 44 -3.19 -5.52 31.70
N GLN A 45 -3.33 -4.48 32.53
CA GLN A 45 -4.46 -3.56 32.48
C GLN A 45 -4.29 -2.56 31.33
N PRO A 46 -5.32 -2.32 30.49
CA PRO A 46 -5.21 -1.48 29.30
C PRO A 46 -4.63 -0.09 29.57
N ASN A 47 -5.14 0.60 30.60
CA ASN A 47 -4.72 1.98 30.89
C ASN A 47 -3.27 2.07 31.38
N VAL A 48 -2.81 1.09 32.15
CA VAL A 48 -1.42 1.03 32.64
C VAL A 48 -0.47 0.80 31.49
N PHE A 49 -0.81 -0.15 30.61
CA PHE A 49 0.01 -0.48 29.46
C PHE A 49 0.01 0.64 28.40
N ARG A 50 -1.13 1.29 28.17
CA ARG A 50 -1.21 2.48 27.29
C ARG A 50 -0.28 3.59 27.77
N ALA A 51 -0.34 3.95 29.05
CA ALA A 51 0.53 4.98 29.61
C ALA A 51 2.02 4.61 29.53
N HIS A 52 2.34 3.31 29.60
CA HIS A 52 3.70 2.81 29.38
C HIS A 52 4.14 2.96 27.92
N LEU A 53 3.29 2.55 26.97
CA LEU A 53 3.56 2.74 25.54
C LEU A 53 3.66 4.21 25.14
N GLU A 54 2.81 5.10 25.67
CA GLU A 54 2.91 6.54 25.44
C GLU A 54 4.31 7.07 25.82
N LYS A 55 4.92 6.56 26.89
CA LYS A 55 6.29 6.94 27.29
C LYS A 55 7.36 6.40 26.33
N ARG A 56 7.19 5.17 25.83
CA ARG A 56 8.13 4.52 24.91
C ARG A 56 8.06 5.11 23.51
N LEU A 57 6.85 5.34 23.01
CA LEU A 57 6.58 5.77 21.64
C LEU A 57 6.59 7.30 21.47
N ARG A 58 6.38 8.05 22.57
CA ARG A 58 6.40 9.52 22.61
C ARG A 58 5.51 10.14 21.51
N PRO A 59 4.19 9.87 21.53
CA PRO A 59 3.26 10.39 20.54
C PRO A 59 3.32 11.92 20.52
N SER A 60 3.30 12.53 19.33
CA SER A 60 3.40 13.98 19.20
C SER A 60 2.09 14.70 19.56
N ARG A 61 0.94 14.06 19.30
CA ARG A 61 -0.42 14.64 19.36
C ARG A 61 -0.54 15.95 18.59
N ASP A 62 0.30 16.09 17.57
CA ASP A 62 0.42 17.27 16.74
C ASP A 62 0.70 16.81 15.31
N LEU A 63 -0.23 17.10 14.40
CA LEU A 63 -0.11 16.70 13.00
C LEU A 63 0.96 17.50 12.25
N GLU A 64 1.39 18.64 12.79
CA GLU A 64 2.45 19.48 12.22
C GLU A 64 3.84 19.04 12.72
N ASN A 65 3.91 18.33 13.84
CA ASN A 65 5.13 17.81 14.41
C ASN A 65 5.13 16.28 14.38
N LEU A 66 6.00 15.71 13.54
CA LEU A 66 6.13 14.26 13.44
C LEU A 66 6.57 13.60 14.76
N GLY A 67 7.30 14.31 15.62
CA GLY A 67 8.04 13.67 16.70
C GLY A 67 9.08 12.67 16.20
N GLU A 68 9.56 11.81 17.10
CA GLU A 68 10.66 10.88 16.84
C GLU A 68 10.24 9.70 15.95
N LEU A 69 9.06 9.13 16.23
CA LEU A 69 8.58 7.91 15.57
C LEU A 69 7.39 8.15 14.63
N GLY A 70 6.91 9.39 14.48
CA GLY A 70 5.71 9.67 13.68
C GLY A 70 4.42 9.11 14.24
N ILE A 71 4.37 8.77 15.52
CA ILE A 71 3.12 8.39 16.21
C ILE A 71 2.37 9.67 16.57
N PHE A 72 1.13 9.78 16.12
CA PHE A 72 0.21 10.85 16.50
C PHE A 72 -0.31 10.63 17.91
N ASP A 73 -0.93 9.46 18.17
CA ASP A 73 -1.46 9.11 19.48
C ASP A 73 -1.45 7.59 19.72
N VAL A 74 -1.65 7.21 20.98
CA VAL A 74 -1.88 5.82 21.40
C VAL A 74 -3.23 5.77 22.10
N VAL A 75 -4.22 5.18 21.45
CA VAL A 75 -5.60 5.15 21.94
C VAL A 75 -5.99 3.76 22.42
N LYS A 76 -7.08 3.71 23.21
CA LYS A 76 -7.63 2.45 23.68
C LYS A 76 -8.51 1.89 22.57
N GLU A 77 -8.30 0.61 22.24
CA GLU A 77 -9.09 -0.08 21.22
C GLU A 77 -9.67 -1.40 21.79
N HIS A 78 -10.70 -1.94 21.16
CA HIS A 78 -11.40 -3.16 21.56
C HIS A 78 -10.45 -4.36 21.75
N CYS A 79 -9.40 -4.46 20.93
CA CYS A 79 -8.43 -5.54 21.02
C CYS A 79 -7.31 -5.28 22.04
N GLY A 80 -7.14 -4.03 22.48
CA GLY A 80 -6.09 -3.60 23.40
C GLY A 80 -5.79 -2.11 23.25
N VAL A 81 -4.87 -1.80 22.35
CA VAL A 81 -4.47 -0.42 22.01
C VAL A 81 -4.34 -0.28 20.50
N GLU A 82 -4.48 0.94 20.02
CA GLU A 82 -4.20 1.32 18.65
C GLU A 82 -3.16 2.44 18.66
N MET A 83 -2.13 2.32 17.82
CA MET A 83 -1.22 3.42 17.57
C MET A 83 -1.55 4.05 16.22
N GLN A 84 -1.85 5.34 16.26
CA GLN A 84 -2.16 6.13 15.08
C GLN A 84 -0.88 6.75 14.55
N VAL A 85 -0.45 6.35 13.35
CA VAL A 85 0.78 6.87 12.73
C VAL A 85 0.41 8.05 11.82
N ILE A 86 1.12 9.17 11.97
CA ILE A 86 0.96 10.34 11.12
C ILE A 86 1.27 9.93 9.68
N GLY A 87 0.29 10.09 8.79
CA GLY A 87 0.46 9.78 7.38
C GLY A 87 1.56 10.61 6.72
N ARG A 88 2.39 9.96 5.89
CA ARG A 88 3.48 10.61 5.16
C ARG A 88 3.45 10.22 3.69
N HIS A 89 4.06 11.04 2.85
CA HIS A 89 4.34 10.62 1.49
C HIS A 89 5.24 9.37 1.53
N PRO A 90 4.87 8.26 0.84
CA PRO A 90 5.64 7.02 0.91
C PRO A 90 7.08 7.18 0.41
N GLN A 91 8.04 6.88 1.27
CA GLN A 91 9.47 6.85 0.97
C GLN A 91 10.06 5.61 1.63
N TRP A 92 10.49 4.62 0.83
CA TRP A 92 10.80 3.27 1.33
C TRP A 92 11.77 3.29 2.52
N ASN A 93 12.96 3.87 2.36
CA ASN A 93 13.98 3.86 3.41
C ASN A 93 13.52 4.58 4.69
N SER A 94 12.80 5.70 4.53
CA SER A 94 12.31 6.48 5.67
C SER A 94 11.22 5.73 6.44
N LEU A 95 10.28 5.12 5.71
CA LEU A 95 9.23 4.30 6.32
C LEU A 95 9.82 3.02 6.94
N MET A 96 10.78 2.36 6.29
CA MET A 96 11.43 1.18 6.84
C MET A 96 12.11 1.46 8.16
N GLU A 97 12.88 2.54 8.27
CA GLU A 97 13.52 2.91 9.53
C GLU A 97 12.50 3.23 10.61
N GLN A 98 11.45 4.00 10.27
CA GLN A 98 10.37 4.33 11.19
C GLN A 98 9.65 3.09 11.72
N TYR A 99 9.16 2.21 10.83
CA TYR A 99 8.43 1.01 11.26
C TYR A 99 9.34 0.00 11.93
N ARG A 100 10.62 -0.12 11.57
CA ARG A 100 11.54 -0.97 12.34
C ARG A 100 11.61 -0.54 13.80
N GLN A 101 11.80 0.75 14.06
CA GLN A 101 11.85 1.27 15.43
C GLN A 101 10.53 1.08 16.18
N ILE A 102 9.39 1.37 15.54
CA ILE A 102 8.06 1.16 16.15
C ILE A 102 7.87 -0.32 16.49
N ILE A 103 8.07 -1.21 15.52
CA ILE A 103 7.83 -2.65 15.69
C ILE A 103 8.79 -3.26 16.71
N ASP A 104 10.07 -2.87 16.73
CA ASP A 104 11.04 -3.35 17.72
C ASP A 104 10.56 -3.05 19.15
N ILE A 105 10.06 -1.83 19.40
CA ILE A 105 9.43 -1.47 20.68
C ILE A 105 8.24 -2.39 20.98
N LEU A 106 7.33 -2.60 20.02
CA LEU A 106 6.15 -3.45 20.25
C LEU A 106 6.52 -4.91 20.57
N LEU A 107 7.53 -5.45 19.90
CA LEU A 107 8.04 -6.80 20.14
C LEU A 107 8.72 -6.92 21.50
N GLU A 108 9.50 -5.91 21.91
CA GLU A 108 10.08 -5.83 23.26
C GLU A 108 9.01 -5.80 24.35
N GLU A 109 7.92 -5.08 24.10
CA GLU A 109 6.75 -4.98 24.98
C GLU A 109 5.85 -6.23 24.91
N LYS A 110 6.21 -7.25 24.12
CA LYS A 110 5.51 -8.53 23.98
C LYS A 110 4.06 -8.39 23.51
N MET A 111 3.83 -7.43 22.62
CA MET A 111 2.54 -7.21 21.97
C MET A 111 2.07 -8.44 21.21
N ARG A 112 0.74 -8.65 21.19
CA ARG A 112 0.14 -9.83 20.56
C ARG A 112 -0.76 -9.43 19.41
N MET A 113 -0.55 -10.01 18.23
CA MET A 113 -1.54 -9.94 17.15
C MET A 113 -2.59 -11.03 17.36
N ARG A 114 -3.84 -10.62 17.51
CA ARG A 114 -5.01 -11.50 17.64
C ARG A 114 -5.88 -11.36 16.39
N GLN A 115 -6.85 -12.26 16.22
CA GLN A 115 -7.83 -12.19 15.13
C GLN A 115 -8.78 -10.98 15.19
N THR A 116 -8.61 -10.09 16.16
CA THR A 116 -9.32 -8.82 16.30
C THR A 116 -8.43 -7.62 15.94
N CYS A 117 -7.11 -7.83 15.82
CA CYS A 117 -6.15 -6.79 15.49
C CYS A 117 -6.15 -6.55 13.98
N GLY A 118 -6.35 -5.32 13.56
CA GLY A 118 -6.19 -4.84 12.20
C GLY A 118 -4.94 -3.97 12.00
N LEU A 119 -4.66 -3.69 10.73
CA LEU A 119 -3.65 -2.74 10.29
C LEU A 119 -4.33 -1.78 9.32
N HIS A 120 -5.09 -0.81 9.80
CA HIS A 120 -5.90 0.01 8.90
C HIS A 120 -4.99 1.02 8.20
N PHE A 121 -5.24 1.33 6.92
CA PHE A 121 -4.45 2.33 6.20
C PHE A 121 -5.33 3.50 5.78
N HIS A 122 -4.99 4.69 6.26
CA HIS A 122 -5.62 5.92 5.80
C HIS A 122 -4.84 6.50 4.63
N LEU A 123 -5.54 6.74 3.52
CA LEU A 123 -5.01 7.38 2.32
C LEU A 123 -5.57 8.79 2.29
N ILE A 124 -4.70 9.79 2.46
CA ILE A 124 -5.07 11.16 2.81
C ILE A 124 -4.48 12.14 1.80
N ALA A 125 -5.36 12.87 1.12
CA ALA A 125 -5.05 14.07 0.36
C ALA A 125 -6.09 15.15 0.71
N VAL A 126 -5.71 16.01 1.66
CA VAL A 126 -6.55 17.09 2.20
C VAL A 126 -5.98 18.46 1.83
N GLY A 127 -6.83 19.49 1.84
CA GLY A 127 -6.41 20.86 1.55
C GLY A 127 -6.02 21.10 0.09
N LEU A 128 -6.52 20.28 -0.83
CA LEU A 128 -6.31 20.47 -2.26
C LEU A 128 -7.05 21.71 -2.74
N SER A 129 -6.39 22.53 -3.56
CA SER A 129 -7.01 23.69 -4.22
C SER A 129 -8.06 23.27 -5.25
N GLU A 130 -7.84 22.12 -5.89
CA GLU A 130 -8.74 21.56 -6.89
C GLU A 130 -9.56 20.39 -6.36
N ARG A 131 -10.77 20.25 -6.88
CA ARG A 131 -11.68 19.15 -6.55
C ARG A 131 -11.35 17.92 -7.38
N ILE A 132 -11.22 16.77 -6.73
CA ILE A 132 -10.89 15.51 -7.40
C ILE A 132 -12.15 14.94 -8.08
N PRO A 133 -12.09 14.58 -9.37
CA PRO A 133 -13.19 13.92 -10.07
C PRO A 133 -13.61 12.62 -9.41
N GLN A 134 -14.92 12.42 -9.21
CA GLN A 134 -15.43 11.22 -8.53
C GLN A 134 -15.06 9.91 -9.24
N ILE A 135 -14.85 9.94 -10.56
CA ILE A 135 -14.51 8.76 -11.36
C ILE A 135 -13.22 8.08 -10.85
N ILE A 136 -12.31 8.84 -10.25
CA ILE A 136 -11.08 8.30 -9.65
C ILE A 136 -11.43 7.41 -8.45
N LEU A 137 -12.27 7.89 -7.54
CA LEU A 137 -12.73 7.09 -6.40
C LEU A 137 -13.62 5.92 -6.84
N ALA A 138 -14.48 6.12 -7.83
CA ALA A 138 -15.30 5.05 -8.41
C ALA A 138 -14.45 3.92 -9.02
N ASN A 139 -13.38 4.28 -9.74
CA ASN A 139 -12.42 3.30 -10.26
C ASN A 139 -11.62 2.64 -9.15
N LEU A 140 -11.22 3.37 -8.10
CA LEU A 140 -10.54 2.79 -6.95
C LEU A 140 -11.44 1.78 -6.23
N TRP A 141 -12.71 2.14 -5.99
CA TRP A 141 -13.73 1.27 -5.42
C TRP A 141 -13.88 -0.02 -6.23
N ASN A 142 -14.08 0.08 -7.56
CA ASN A 142 -14.20 -1.10 -8.41
C ASN A 142 -12.91 -1.90 -8.55
N LEU A 143 -11.74 -1.26 -8.53
CA LEU A 143 -10.45 -1.94 -8.58
C LEU A 143 -10.24 -2.80 -7.33
N VAL A 144 -10.50 -2.25 -6.14
CA VAL A 144 -10.43 -3.01 -4.89
C VAL A 144 -11.48 -4.12 -4.87
N ARG A 145 -12.72 -3.84 -5.29
CA ARG A 145 -13.79 -4.87 -5.41
C ARG A 145 -13.40 -6.02 -6.33
N LYS A 146 -12.81 -5.70 -7.48
CA LYS A 146 -12.39 -6.69 -8.47
C LYS A 146 -11.36 -7.66 -7.88
N HIS A 147 -10.49 -7.21 -6.98
CA HIS A 147 -9.41 -8.03 -6.41
C HIS A 147 -9.55 -8.24 -4.90
N ALA A 148 -10.76 -8.07 -4.34
CA ALA A 148 -10.97 -8.11 -2.90
C ALA A 148 -10.56 -9.45 -2.25
N PRO A 149 -10.84 -10.63 -2.84
CA PRO A 149 -10.37 -11.90 -2.29
C PRO A 149 -8.84 -12.01 -2.29
N GLY A 150 -8.18 -11.71 -3.42
CA GLY A 150 -6.73 -11.71 -3.51
C GLY A 150 -6.07 -10.71 -2.55
N LEU A 151 -6.65 -9.52 -2.38
CA LEU A 151 -6.23 -8.55 -1.37
C LEU A 151 -6.41 -9.09 0.04
N LYS A 152 -7.57 -9.66 0.38
CA LYS A 152 -7.79 -10.21 1.72
C LYS A 152 -6.80 -11.34 2.03
N TYR A 153 -6.50 -12.19 1.06
CA TYR A 153 -5.48 -13.23 1.15
C TYR A 153 -4.07 -12.65 1.34
N LEU A 154 -3.64 -11.72 0.50
CA LEU A 154 -2.31 -11.09 0.56
C LEU A 154 -2.06 -10.42 1.93
N PHE A 155 -3.10 -9.88 2.55
CA PHE A 155 -3.05 -9.20 3.83
C PHE A 155 -3.43 -10.08 5.03
N SER A 156 -3.67 -11.38 4.83
CA SER A 156 -4.04 -12.30 5.90
C SER A 156 -2.91 -12.46 6.91
N GLY A 157 -3.25 -12.41 8.21
CA GLY A 157 -2.28 -12.36 9.31
C GLY A 157 -2.55 -13.34 10.45
N GLY A 158 -3.52 -14.25 10.32
CA GLY A 158 -3.85 -15.26 11.33
C GLY A 158 -2.77 -16.33 11.53
N ASP A 159 -2.81 -17.06 12.64
CA ASP A 159 -1.77 -18.03 13.04
C ASP A 159 -2.22 -19.49 13.04
N VAL A 160 -3.44 -19.77 12.58
CA VAL A 160 -3.98 -21.13 12.46
C VAL A 160 -4.67 -21.30 11.12
N SER A 161 -4.63 -22.52 10.56
CA SER A 161 -5.20 -22.81 9.22
C SER A 161 -6.71 -22.61 9.17
N SER A 162 -7.41 -22.90 10.26
CA SER A 162 -8.84 -22.63 10.42
C SER A 162 -9.16 -21.17 10.74
N GLY A 163 -8.19 -20.27 10.74
CA GLY A 163 -8.39 -18.87 11.09
C GLY A 163 -7.31 -17.96 10.50
N MET A 164 -7.10 -18.06 9.18
CA MET A 164 -6.07 -17.31 8.44
C MET A 164 -6.30 -15.80 8.48
N CYS A 165 -7.54 -15.36 8.65
CA CYS A 165 -7.93 -13.95 8.63
C CYS A 165 -8.59 -13.49 9.93
N ARG A 166 -8.60 -12.18 10.17
CA ARG A 166 -9.44 -11.53 11.19
C ARG A 166 -10.92 -11.68 10.87
N ARG A 167 -11.74 -11.79 11.93
CA ARG A 167 -13.20 -11.87 11.86
C ARG A 167 -13.85 -10.67 11.15
N ARG A 168 -14.98 -10.93 10.50
CA ARG A 168 -15.70 -9.98 9.63
C ARG A 168 -16.25 -8.74 10.35
N GLN A 169 -16.58 -8.84 11.64
CA GLN A 169 -17.16 -7.72 12.41
C GLN A 169 -16.30 -6.45 12.45
N HIS A 170 -15.03 -6.50 12.05
CA HIS A 170 -14.16 -5.32 12.04
C HIS A 170 -13.63 -4.96 10.63
N ASN A 171 -14.13 -5.63 9.58
CA ASN A 171 -13.71 -5.43 8.19
C ASN A 171 -14.77 -5.90 7.16
N ALA A 172 -16.04 -5.71 7.47
CA ALA A 172 -17.19 -6.25 6.76
C ALA A 172 -17.23 -5.83 5.27
N HIS A 173 -17.32 -6.82 4.38
CA HIS A 173 -17.32 -6.63 2.93
C HIS A 173 -18.71 -6.66 2.29
N GLN A 174 -19.77 -6.96 3.03
CA GLN A 174 -21.09 -7.25 2.45
C GLN A 174 -21.62 -6.07 1.63
N GLU A 175 -21.65 -4.86 2.21
CA GLU A 175 -22.16 -3.66 1.53
C GLU A 175 -21.20 -3.13 0.47
N PHE A 176 -19.90 -3.25 0.74
CA PHE A 176 -18.84 -2.98 -0.24
C PHE A 176 -19.01 -3.81 -1.52
N MET A 177 -19.36 -5.09 -1.38
CA MET A 177 -19.63 -5.97 -2.53
C MET A 177 -21.02 -5.73 -3.14
N GLU A 178 -21.99 -5.21 -2.39
CA GLU A 178 -23.35 -4.94 -2.87
C GLU A 178 -23.42 -3.67 -3.74
N HIS A 179 -22.76 -2.58 -3.33
CA HIS A 179 -22.91 -1.27 -3.96
C HIS A 179 -21.87 -1.01 -5.06
N ALA A 180 -22.34 -0.59 -6.24
CA ALA A 180 -21.50 -0.43 -7.43
C ALA A 180 -21.66 0.98 -8.06
N PRO A 181 -20.54 1.63 -8.44
CA PRO A 181 -20.53 2.97 -9.03
C PRO A 181 -21.12 3.07 -10.45
N VAL A 182 -21.56 1.93 -11.00
CA VAL A 182 -22.33 1.87 -12.26
C VAL A 182 -23.83 2.14 -12.03
N GLN A 183 -24.31 1.94 -10.80
CA GLN A 183 -25.73 2.11 -10.44
C GLN A 183 -25.99 3.33 -9.57
N LYS A 184 -24.97 3.76 -8.82
CA LYS A 184 -25.03 4.83 -7.82
C LYS A 184 -23.75 5.64 -7.94
N ASP A 185 -23.81 6.94 -7.70
CA ASP A 185 -22.57 7.72 -7.62
C ASP A 185 -21.86 7.48 -6.27
N MET A 186 -20.64 7.98 -6.12
CA MET A 186 -19.88 7.76 -4.87
C MET A 186 -20.51 8.44 -3.64
N PRO A 187 -21.07 9.68 -3.74
CA PRO A 187 -21.84 10.29 -2.65
C PRO A 187 -23.02 9.43 -2.18
N GLU A 188 -23.81 8.86 -3.10
CA GLU A 188 -24.92 7.97 -2.78
C GLU A 188 -24.43 6.69 -2.08
N ILE A 189 -23.34 6.09 -2.58
CA ILE A 189 -22.73 4.91 -1.93
C ILE A 189 -22.31 5.25 -0.50
N GLN A 190 -21.62 6.37 -0.28
CA GLN A 190 -21.22 6.80 1.06
C GLN A 190 -22.43 6.98 1.98
N ALA A 191 -23.49 7.66 1.51
CA ALA A 191 -24.70 7.87 2.29
C ALA A 191 -25.38 6.56 2.70
N LEU A 192 -25.38 5.55 1.82
CA LEU A 192 -25.91 4.21 2.12
C LEU A 192 -25.09 3.49 3.20
N LEU A 193 -23.75 3.53 3.11
CA LEU A 193 -22.88 2.92 4.12
C LEU A 193 -23.08 3.59 5.49
N LYS A 194 -23.17 4.92 5.52
CA LYS A 194 -23.40 5.71 6.73
C LYS A 194 -24.74 5.39 7.42
N GLN A 195 -25.77 5.14 6.64
CA GLN A 195 -27.13 4.87 7.15
C GLN A 195 -27.38 3.38 7.42
N SER A 196 -26.42 2.52 7.07
CA SER A 196 -26.61 1.08 7.18
C SER A 196 -26.86 0.61 8.60
N GLN A 197 -27.84 -0.27 8.74
CA GLN A 197 -28.09 -1.03 9.96
C GLN A 197 -27.47 -2.43 9.90
N LYS A 198 -26.91 -2.82 8.75
CA LYS A 198 -26.27 -4.13 8.54
C LYS A 198 -24.81 -4.12 8.98
N VAL A 199 -24.09 -3.06 8.60
CA VAL A 199 -22.65 -2.90 8.86
C VAL A 199 -22.44 -1.47 9.37
N PRO A 200 -21.94 -1.28 10.60
CA PRO A 200 -21.52 0.04 11.06
C PRO A 200 -20.50 0.65 10.10
N GLU A 201 -20.62 1.95 9.81
CA GLU A 201 -19.81 2.65 8.80
C GLU A 201 -18.30 2.37 8.97
N HIS A 202 -17.79 2.59 10.18
CA HIS A 202 -16.41 2.33 10.60
C HIS A 202 -15.99 0.85 10.60
N GLN A 203 -16.84 -0.10 10.17
CA GLN A 203 -16.48 -1.51 10.05
C GLN A 203 -16.38 -1.96 8.60
N ASN A 204 -16.68 -1.09 7.64
CA ASN A 204 -16.64 -1.42 6.22
C ASN A 204 -15.21 -1.72 5.76
N PHE A 205 -15.07 -2.75 4.93
CA PHE A 205 -13.83 -3.20 4.29
C PHE A 205 -13.06 -2.06 3.62
N PHE A 206 -13.81 -1.16 2.97
CA PHE A 206 -13.36 0.10 2.38
C PHE A 206 -14.24 1.20 2.98
N ASN A 207 -13.69 1.96 3.92
CA ASN A 207 -14.43 2.97 4.65
C ASN A 207 -14.30 4.35 3.96
N LEU A 208 -15.46 5.00 3.75
CA LEU A 208 -15.60 6.30 3.10
C LEU A 208 -15.97 7.42 4.08
N GLU A 209 -16.06 7.14 5.39
CA GLU A 209 -16.59 8.07 6.41
C GLU A 209 -16.01 9.49 6.35
N HIS A 210 -14.72 9.61 6.04
CA HIS A 210 -14.01 10.90 6.02
C HIS A 210 -13.85 11.51 4.62
N VAL A 211 -14.43 10.89 3.59
CA VAL A 211 -14.46 11.49 2.25
C VAL A 211 -15.51 12.61 2.26
N GLU A 212 -15.16 13.80 1.78
CA GLU A 212 -16.13 14.89 1.63
C GLU A 212 -16.33 15.20 0.16
N PHE A 213 -17.60 15.24 -0.26
CA PHE A 213 -18.01 15.65 -1.59
C PHE A 213 -18.54 17.09 -1.57
N ASP A 214 -18.36 17.80 -2.67
CA ASP A 214 -19.05 19.07 -2.92
C ASP A 214 -20.41 18.85 -3.59
N GLU A 215 -21.12 19.94 -3.90
CA GLU A 215 -22.45 19.92 -4.49
C GLU A 215 -22.49 19.28 -5.89
N ASP A 216 -21.36 19.28 -6.60
CA ASP A 216 -21.20 18.66 -7.93
C ASP A 216 -20.77 17.17 -7.83
N GLY A 217 -20.72 16.63 -6.61
CA GLY A 217 -20.28 15.25 -6.35
C GLY A 217 -18.78 15.04 -6.53
N ARG A 218 -17.98 16.10 -6.62
CA ARG A 218 -16.52 16.01 -6.69
C ARG A 218 -15.95 15.95 -5.29
N ILE A 219 -14.79 15.34 -5.13
CA ILE A 219 -14.19 15.12 -3.81
C ILE A 219 -13.41 16.36 -3.40
N LYS A 220 -13.83 16.97 -2.29
CA LYS A 220 -13.18 18.07 -1.60
C LYS A 220 -12.10 17.58 -0.63
N THR A 221 -12.40 16.52 0.11
CA THR A 221 -11.50 15.91 1.08
C THR A 221 -11.35 14.45 0.75
N PHE A 222 -10.14 14.03 0.36
CA PHE A 222 -9.85 12.64 0.06
C PHE A 222 -9.22 12.01 1.30
N HIS A 223 -10.04 11.37 2.12
CA HIS A 223 -9.60 10.60 3.27
C HIS A 223 -10.42 9.31 3.31
N LEU A 224 -9.80 8.24 2.82
CA LEU A 224 -10.39 6.90 2.84
C LEU A 224 -9.57 6.00 3.74
N GLU A 225 -10.20 4.93 4.20
CA GLU A 225 -9.57 3.97 5.10
C GLU A 225 -9.76 2.54 4.58
N MET A 226 -8.64 1.84 4.44
CA MET A 226 -8.58 0.44 4.05
C MET A 226 -8.57 -0.39 5.32
N ARG A 227 -9.74 -0.91 5.71
CA ARG A 227 -9.89 -1.61 6.99
C ARG A 227 -9.58 -3.07 6.92
N PHE A 228 -9.61 -3.71 5.75
CA PHE A 228 -9.42 -5.15 5.57
C PHE A 228 -8.07 -5.79 5.92
N PRO A 229 -6.94 -5.06 5.96
CA PRO A 229 -5.67 -5.64 6.38
C PRO A 229 -5.68 -6.17 7.80
N ASP A 230 -5.15 -7.36 8.00
CA ASP A 230 -4.99 -7.91 9.34
C ASP A 230 -3.72 -7.37 10.00
N GLY A 231 -3.71 -7.32 11.33
CA GLY A 231 -2.55 -6.89 12.09
C GLY A 231 -1.34 -7.78 11.83
N ASP A 232 -0.22 -7.16 11.44
CA ASP A 232 1.08 -7.80 11.37
C ASP A 232 2.15 -6.89 11.99
N LEU A 233 3.22 -7.49 12.52
CA LEU A 233 4.34 -6.80 13.13
C LEU A 233 5.61 -6.98 12.28
N VAL A 234 5.48 -6.80 10.96
CA VAL A 234 6.58 -7.00 10.02
C VAL A 234 6.83 -5.71 9.22
N PRO A 235 7.86 -4.92 9.55
CA PRO A 235 8.12 -3.62 8.92
C PRO A 235 8.14 -3.69 7.39
N THR A 236 8.80 -4.70 6.82
CA THR A 236 8.90 -4.89 5.36
C THR A 236 7.52 -5.08 4.72
N SER A 237 6.64 -5.83 5.38
CA SER A 237 5.24 -6.04 4.96
C SER A 237 4.47 -4.73 4.98
N ILE A 238 4.51 -3.99 6.09
CA ILE A 238 3.78 -2.73 6.28
C ILE A 238 4.19 -1.69 5.22
N VAL A 239 5.49 -1.53 4.97
CA VAL A 239 5.99 -0.58 3.96
C VAL A 239 5.60 -1.00 2.54
N ALA A 240 5.75 -2.28 2.20
CA ALA A 240 5.35 -2.76 0.87
C ALA A 240 3.85 -2.57 0.62
N LYS A 241 3.01 -2.83 1.62
CA LYS A 241 1.55 -2.58 1.59
C LYS A 241 1.22 -1.10 1.45
N THR A 242 2.00 -0.20 2.05
CA THR A 242 1.87 1.25 1.85
C THR A 242 2.00 1.62 0.36
N PHE A 243 3.01 1.08 -0.32
CA PHE A 243 3.20 1.31 -1.76
C PHE A 243 2.14 0.61 -2.63
N LEU A 244 1.57 -0.51 -2.19
CA LEU A 244 0.41 -1.11 -2.86
C LEU A 244 -0.78 -0.15 -2.89
N PHE A 245 -1.09 0.50 -1.77
CA PHE A 245 -2.19 1.46 -1.72
C PHE A 245 -1.94 2.71 -2.56
N LEU A 246 -0.70 3.22 -2.58
CA LEU A 246 -0.31 4.28 -3.52
C LEU A 246 -0.50 3.82 -4.97
N ALA A 247 -0.05 2.61 -5.31
CA ALA A 247 -0.19 2.05 -6.65
C ALA A 247 -1.66 1.89 -7.08
N LEU A 248 -2.53 1.46 -6.16
CA LEU A 248 -3.97 1.34 -6.40
C LEU A 248 -4.61 2.69 -6.74
N VAL A 249 -4.29 3.75 -5.99
CA VAL A 249 -4.79 5.11 -6.27
C VAL A 249 -4.31 5.60 -7.64
N LEU A 250 -3.02 5.50 -7.92
CA LEU A 250 -2.46 5.91 -9.21
C LEU A 250 -3.05 5.08 -10.36
N LYS A 251 -3.27 3.78 -10.18
CA LYS A 251 -3.95 2.97 -11.19
C LYS A 251 -5.39 3.42 -11.41
N ALA A 252 -6.12 3.78 -10.36
CA ALA A 252 -7.47 4.28 -10.48
C ALA A 252 -7.54 5.60 -11.28
N VAL A 253 -6.56 6.49 -11.12
CA VAL A 253 -6.40 7.67 -11.98
C VAL A 253 -6.18 7.26 -13.44
N GLU A 254 -5.25 6.33 -13.70
CA GLU A 254 -4.93 5.85 -15.05
C GLU A 254 -6.16 5.25 -15.74
N LEU A 255 -7.00 4.53 -15.01
CA LEU A 255 -8.23 3.93 -15.53
C LEU A 255 -9.30 4.96 -15.87
N SER A 256 -9.30 6.10 -15.18
CA SER A 256 -10.34 7.12 -15.30
C SER A 256 -10.35 7.85 -16.64
N LYS A 257 -9.31 7.70 -17.47
CA LYS A 257 -9.33 8.16 -18.88
C LYS A 257 -10.08 7.23 -19.84
N TYR A 258 -10.33 5.99 -19.43
CA TYR A 258 -10.96 4.98 -20.26
C TYR A 258 -12.43 4.73 -19.90
N GLY A 259 -12.86 5.16 -18.71
CA GLY A 259 -14.21 4.93 -18.19
C GLY A 259 -14.17 4.32 -16.79
N LEU A 260 -15.27 3.68 -16.41
CA LEU A 260 -15.38 2.95 -15.16
C LEU A 260 -15.03 1.48 -15.38
N ILE A 261 -14.00 0.96 -14.69
CA ILE A 261 -13.59 -0.44 -14.82
C ILE A 261 -14.70 -1.40 -14.37
N HIS A 262 -14.90 -2.47 -15.15
CA HIS A 262 -15.83 -3.54 -14.86
C HIS A 262 -15.24 -4.56 -13.87
N THR A 263 -16.00 -4.99 -12.86
CA THR A 263 -15.52 -5.90 -11.80
C THR A 263 -15.46 -7.37 -12.21
N GLY A 264 -16.18 -7.76 -13.26
CA GLY A 264 -16.12 -9.10 -13.87
C GLY A 264 -17.50 -9.63 -14.22
N ARG A 265 -17.57 -10.70 -15.01
CA ARG A 265 -18.85 -11.34 -15.39
C ARG A 265 -19.56 -11.90 -14.16
N LYS A 266 -20.90 -12.03 -14.22
CA LYS A 266 -21.74 -12.49 -13.08
C LYS A 266 -21.19 -13.73 -12.37
N GLY A 267 -20.80 -14.79 -13.10
CA GLY A 267 -20.25 -16.01 -12.48
C GLY A 267 -18.93 -15.78 -11.72
N SER A 268 -17.99 -15.06 -12.32
CA SER A 268 -16.72 -14.65 -11.69
C SER A 268 -16.97 -13.77 -10.46
N TRP A 269 -17.94 -12.86 -10.54
CA TRP A 269 -18.34 -12.00 -9.43
C TRP A 269 -18.92 -12.77 -8.24
N GLU A 270 -19.81 -13.74 -8.48
CA GLU A 270 -20.36 -14.58 -7.40
C GLU A 270 -19.29 -15.48 -6.77
N ARG A 271 -18.35 -16.03 -7.55
CA ARG A 271 -17.20 -16.78 -7.00
C ARG A 271 -16.33 -15.89 -6.10
N LYS A 272 -16.10 -14.62 -6.48
CA LYS A 272 -15.35 -13.67 -5.63
C LYS A 272 -16.04 -13.42 -4.29
N LYS A 273 -17.36 -13.25 -4.27
CA LYS A 273 -18.12 -13.13 -3.02
C LYS A 273 -17.97 -14.38 -2.15
N GLN A 274 -18.11 -15.56 -2.74
CA GLN A 274 -17.94 -16.84 -2.04
C GLN A 274 -16.55 -16.97 -1.40
N LEU A 275 -15.48 -16.67 -2.17
CA LEU A 275 -14.11 -16.69 -1.64
C LEU A 275 -13.93 -15.69 -0.48
N LEU A 276 -14.55 -14.51 -0.58
CA LEU A 276 -14.47 -13.50 0.47
C LEU A 276 -15.27 -13.90 1.72
N ASP A 277 -16.41 -14.56 1.56
CA ASP A 277 -17.17 -15.14 2.68
C ASP A 277 -16.41 -16.29 3.36
N LEU A 278 -15.65 -17.09 2.61
CA LEU A 278 -14.75 -18.11 3.17
C LEU A 278 -13.58 -17.49 3.94
N LEU A 279 -13.02 -16.38 3.44
CA LEU A 279 -11.88 -15.69 4.08
C LEU A 279 -12.29 -14.83 5.27
N SER A 280 -13.42 -14.14 5.19
CA SER A 280 -13.89 -13.17 6.18
C SER A 280 -15.30 -13.51 6.63
N ASN A 281 -15.41 -14.23 7.75
CA ASN A 281 -16.68 -14.58 8.36
C ASN A 281 -16.59 -14.46 9.89
N ASN A 282 -17.63 -14.94 10.58
CA ASN A 282 -17.70 -15.00 12.04
C ASN A 282 -18.15 -16.40 12.50
N ASP A 283 -17.86 -17.43 11.70
CA ASP A 283 -18.47 -18.75 11.85
C ASP A 283 -17.72 -19.63 12.87
N GLY A 284 -16.52 -19.19 13.27
CA GLY A 284 -15.70 -19.85 14.27
C GLY A 284 -16.11 -19.55 15.71
N GLU A 285 -15.51 -20.28 16.65
CA GLU A 285 -15.77 -20.14 18.08
C GLU A 285 -15.53 -18.69 18.57
N LEU A 286 -16.44 -18.17 19.41
CA LEU A 286 -16.43 -16.76 19.85
C LEU A 286 -16.48 -15.73 18.69
N ALA A 287 -17.19 -16.07 17.61
CA ALA A 287 -17.33 -15.25 16.41
C ALA A 287 -15.99 -14.92 15.74
N ARG A 288 -15.05 -15.86 15.77
CA ARG A 288 -13.79 -15.80 15.02
C ARG A 288 -14.04 -16.09 13.54
N SER A 289 -13.10 -15.69 12.67
CA SER A 289 -13.13 -16.16 11.29
C SER A 289 -12.81 -17.65 11.27
N ASP A 290 -13.62 -18.44 10.57
CA ASP A 290 -13.37 -19.84 10.27
C ASP A 290 -13.00 -19.98 8.80
N THR A 291 -11.74 -20.30 8.54
CA THR A 291 -11.20 -20.53 7.19
C THR A 291 -10.97 -22.01 6.90
N SER A 292 -11.54 -22.92 7.70
CA SER A 292 -11.39 -24.37 7.52
C SER A 292 -11.95 -24.89 6.18
N GLY A 293 -12.88 -24.15 5.57
CA GLY A 293 -13.44 -24.43 4.25
C GLY A 293 -12.52 -24.05 3.07
N ILE A 294 -11.35 -23.45 3.32
CA ILE A 294 -10.39 -23.08 2.27
C ILE A 294 -9.46 -24.26 1.99
N GLY A 295 -9.60 -24.87 0.82
CA GLY A 295 -8.73 -25.93 0.35
C GLY A 295 -7.62 -25.44 -0.59
N ASP A 296 -6.82 -26.38 -1.10
CA ASP A 296 -5.72 -26.08 -2.03
C ASP A 296 -6.19 -25.41 -3.33
N GLU A 297 -7.41 -25.71 -3.78
CA GLU A 297 -8.01 -25.08 -4.96
C GLU A 297 -8.29 -23.60 -4.72
N GLU A 298 -8.98 -23.27 -3.61
CA GLU A 298 -9.22 -21.89 -3.20
C GLU A 298 -7.90 -21.12 -3.00
N ILE A 299 -6.89 -21.73 -2.37
CA ILE A 299 -5.58 -21.09 -2.19
C ILE A 299 -4.93 -20.77 -3.54
N ARG A 300 -5.00 -21.69 -4.53
CA ARG A 300 -4.49 -21.41 -5.88
C ARG A 300 -5.25 -20.26 -6.55
N GLU A 301 -6.57 -20.20 -6.42
CA GLU A 301 -7.38 -19.09 -6.94
C GLU A 301 -7.00 -17.76 -6.28
N LEU A 302 -6.83 -17.73 -4.96
CA LEU A 302 -6.47 -16.53 -4.20
C LEU A 302 -5.06 -16.01 -4.55
N ARG A 303 -4.09 -16.92 -4.68
CA ARG A 303 -2.73 -16.59 -5.16
C ARG A 303 -2.75 -16.02 -6.56
N GLN A 304 -3.54 -16.62 -7.45
CA GLN A 304 -3.68 -16.14 -8.81
C GLN A 304 -4.32 -14.75 -8.85
N ASP A 305 -5.38 -14.49 -8.08
CA ASP A 305 -6.03 -13.17 -8.03
C ASP A 305 -5.09 -12.09 -7.46
N ALA A 306 -4.34 -12.41 -6.40
CA ALA A 306 -3.30 -11.53 -5.86
C ALA A 306 -2.19 -11.26 -6.88
N THR A 307 -1.73 -12.28 -7.59
CA THR A 307 -0.70 -12.16 -8.63
C THR A 307 -1.19 -11.33 -9.82
N ASP A 308 -2.43 -11.56 -10.27
CA ASP A 308 -3.05 -10.82 -11.36
C ASP A 308 -3.19 -9.33 -11.01
N LEU A 309 -3.58 -9.00 -9.78
CA LEU A 309 -3.57 -7.63 -9.28
C LEU A 309 -2.17 -7.00 -9.38
N LEU A 310 -1.14 -7.68 -8.88
CA LEU A 310 0.22 -7.14 -8.90
C LEU A 310 0.73 -6.96 -10.34
N LEU A 311 0.50 -7.94 -11.22
CA LEU A 311 0.82 -7.82 -12.64
C LEU A 311 0.10 -6.63 -13.29
N PHE A 312 -1.17 -6.41 -12.94
CA PHE A 312 -1.95 -5.27 -13.42
C PHE A 312 -1.39 -3.92 -12.94
N LEU A 313 -0.85 -3.87 -11.72
CA LEU A 313 -0.21 -2.69 -11.12
C LEU A 313 1.25 -2.52 -11.51
N LYS A 314 1.87 -3.50 -12.18
CA LYS A 314 3.32 -3.52 -12.47
C LYS A 314 3.80 -2.27 -13.20
N SER A 315 3.00 -1.71 -14.12
CA SER A 315 3.35 -0.48 -14.83
C SER A 315 3.46 0.74 -13.91
N ILE A 316 2.70 0.77 -12.81
CA ILE A 316 2.79 1.81 -11.78
C ILE A 316 4.00 1.55 -10.89
N PHE A 317 4.20 0.31 -10.44
CA PHE A 317 5.36 -0.06 -9.62
C PHE A 317 6.69 0.20 -10.32
N ASN A 318 6.79 0.03 -11.64
CA ASN A 318 8.00 0.37 -12.40
C ASN A 318 8.36 1.87 -12.34
N LYS A 319 7.42 2.75 -11.95
CA LYS A 319 7.69 4.18 -11.71
C LYS A 319 8.23 4.42 -10.30
N PHE A 320 8.09 3.46 -9.40
CA PHE A 320 8.58 3.56 -8.05
C PHE A 320 10.01 3.04 -7.99
N THR A 321 10.91 3.84 -7.44
CA THR A 321 12.33 3.48 -7.26
C THR A 321 12.54 2.67 -5.97
N ASN A 322 11.75 1.62 -5.76
CA ASN A 322 11.74 0.88 -4.51
C ASN A 322 11.36 -0.61 -4.65
N PRO A 323 11.67 -1.45 -3.65
CA PRO A 323 11.53 -2.91 -3.72
C PRO A 323 10.11 -3.41 -3.36
N ALA A 324 9.09 -2.56 -3.22
CA ALA A 324 7.77 -2.99 -2.75
C ALA A 324 7.16 -4.09 -3.63
N TYR A 325 7.34 -4.01 -4.96
CA TYR A 325 6.80 -5.00 -5.89
C TYR A 325 7.36 -6.41 -5.64
N SER A 326 8.67 -6.54 -5.37
CA SER A 326 9.28 -7.87 -5.14
C SER A 326 8.78 -8.49 -3.85
N VAL A 327 8.65 -7.68 -2.79
CA VAL A 327 8.09 -8.11 -1.50
C VAL A 327 6.62 -8.51 -1.65
N LEU A 328 5.80 -7.69 -2.31
CA LEU A 328 4.38 -7.99 -2.51
C LEU A 328 4.17 -9.24 -3.36
N LYS A 329 4.99 -9.45 -4.40
CA LYS A 329 4.93 -10.67 -5.22
C LYS A 329 5.18 -11.91 -4.37
N HIS A 330 6.11 -11.83 -3.42
CA HIS A 330 6.37 -12.91 -2.49
C HIS A 330 5.21 -13.13 -1.52
N LEU A 331 4.64 -12.05 -0.96
CA LEU A 331 3.46 -12.11 -0.10
C LEU A 331 2.21 -12.63 -0.81
N ALA A 332 2.10 -12.43 -2.13
CA ALA A 332 1.02 -12.98 -2.95
C ALA A 332 1.10 -14.51 -3.07
N GLU A 333 2.30 -15.10 -2.98
CA GLU A 333 2.49 -16.56 -2.95
C GLU A 333 2.39 -17.12 -1.52
N ARG A 334 2.94 -16.37 -0.56
CA ARG A 334 3.03 -16.77 0.83
C ARG A 334 2.73 -15.57 1.74
N PRO A 335 1.47 -15.34 2.10
CA PRO A 335 1.10 -14.23 2.98
C PRO A 335 1.60 -14.47 4.40
N ILE A 336 1.54 -13.43 5.25
CA ILE A 336 1.98 -13.47 6.65
C ILE A 336 1.32 -14.64 7.40
N SER A 337 0.03 -14.88 7.17
CA SER A 337 -0.70 -16.00 7.79
C SER A 337 -0.04 -17.37 7.53
N ALA A 338 0.44 -17.61 6.31
CA ALA A 338 1.08 -18.88 5.97
C ALA A 338 2.35 -19.12 6.80
N TYR A 339 3.14 -18.07 7.04
CA TYR A 339 4.31 -18.17 7.92
C TYR A 339 3.95 -18.44 9.37
N ARG A 340 2.90 -17.75 9.86
CA ARG A 340 2.48 -17.89 11.26
C ARG A 340 1.89 -19.26 11.55
N ILE A 341 1.15 -19.84 10.60
CA ILE A 341 0.62 -21.21 10.66
C ILE A 341 1.74 -22.24 10.81
N GLU A 342 2.90 -21.99 10.20
CA GLU A 342 4.10 -22.81 10.35
C GLU A 342 4.84 -22.58 11.69
N GLY A 343 4.35 -21.67 12.53
CA GLY A 343 4.93 -21.34 13.82
C GLY A 343 6.11 -20.38 13.76
N ARG A 344 6.33 -19.66 12.63
CA ARG A 344 7.37 -18.64 12.56
C ARG A 344 7.00 -17.40 13.38
N ASP A 345 7.97 -16.83 14.07
CA ASP A 345 7.79 -15.57 14.78
C ASP A 345 7.97 -14.35 13.86
N TRP A 346 7.68 -13.16 14.36
CA TRP A 346 7.74 -11.91 13.59
C TRP A 346 9.14 -11.59 13.06
N ARG A 347 10.20 -11.92 13.81
CA ARG A 347 11.58 -11.63 13.41
C ARG A 347 12.05 -12.58 12.33
N ASP A 348 11.64 -13.83 12.40
CA ASP A 348 11.91 -14.82 11.35
C ASP A 348 11.21 -14.45 10.04
N ILE A 349 9.97 -13.95 10.12
CA ILE A 349 9.23 -13.46 8.95
C ILE A 349 9.89 -12.21 8.36
N GLU A 350 10.22 -11.23 9.19
CA GLU A 350 10.93 -10.01 8.74
C GLU A 350 12.26 -10.35 8.06
N ARG A 351 13.06 -11.26 8.63
CA ARG A 351 14.33 -11.69 8.03
C ARG A 351 14.14 -12.35 6.67
N ASP A 352 13.08 -13.15 6.51
CA ASP A 352 12.72 -13.79 5.24
C ASP A 352 12.31 -12.74 4.20
N LEU A 353 11.40 -11.82 4.55
CA LEU A 353 10.94 -10.76 3.65
C LEU A 353 12.07 -9.78 3.26
N GLN A 354 12.97 -9.45 4.18
CA GLN A 354 14.17 -8.65 3.88
C GLN A 354 15.07 -9.32 2.84
N GLY A 355 15.11 -10.66 2.78
CA GLY A 355 15.81 -11.40 1.72
C GLY A 355 15.23 -11.18 0.32
N HIS A 356 14.00 -10.66 0.22
CA HIS A 356 13.33 -10.31 -1.04
C HIS A 356 13.35 -8.82 -1.35
N VAL A 357 13.99 -8.01 -0.50
CA VAL A 357 14.23 -6.60 -0.75
C VAL A 357 15.39 -6.47 -1.74
N ASN A 358 15.03 -6.47 -3.02
CA ASN A 358 15.96 -6.20 -4.11
C ASN A 358 16.03 -4.70 -4.32
N TYR A 359 16.97 -4.02 -3.65
CA TYR A 359 17.27 -2.65 -4.02
C TYR A 359 17.74 -2.61 -5.47
N PRO A 360 17.27 -1.67 -6.30
CA PRO A 360 18.07 -1.26 -7.45
C PRO A 360 19.45 -0.88 -6.92
N VAL A 361 20.50 -1.42 -7.56
CA VAL A 361 21.91 -1.45 -7.17
C VAL A 361 22.29 -0.40 -6.11
N PHE A 362 22.84 -0.86 -4.99
CA PHE A 362 23.36 -0.02 -3.90
C PHE A 362 24.14 1.16 -4.47
N VAL A 363 23.72 2.38 -4.14
CA VAL A 363 24.48 3.59 -4.44
C VAL A 363 25.65 3.66 -3.45
N ASP A 364 26.79 3.10 -3.83
CA ASP A 364 28.01 3.22 -3.05
C ASP A 364 28.66 4.62 -3.25
N ASP A 365 29.83 4.87 -2.65
CA ASP A 365 30.49 6.17 -2.79
C ASP A 365 30.94 6.47 -4.23
N VAL A 366 31.22 5.44 -5.04
CA VAL A 366 31.52 5.58 -6.47
C VAL A 366 30.26 6.04 -7.20
N ASP A 367 29.10 5.44 -6.91
CA ASP A 367 27.83 5.85 -7.51
C ASP A 367 27.47 7.27 -7.12
N LYS A 368 27.67 7.68 -5.85
CA LYS A 368 27.45 9.08 -5.43
C LYS A 368 28.32 10.04 -6.25
N VAL A 369 29.57 9.69 -6.53
CA VAL A 369 30.45 10.52 -7.37
C VAL A 369 29.92 10.59 -8.80
N ILE A 370 29.58 9.45 -9.42
CA ILE A 370 29.07 9.42 -10.81
C ILE A 370 27.76 10.20 -10.91
N ILE A 371 26.80 9.92 -10.04
CA ILE A 371 25.50 10.60 -9.97
C ILE A 371 25.69 12.10 -9.79
N LYS A 372 26.54 12.54 -8.85
CA LYS A 372 26.84 13.96 -8.62
C LYS A 372 27.37 14.64 -9.88
N HIS A 373 28.20 13.96 -10.67
CA HIS A 373 28.73 14.51 -11.92
C HIS A 373 27.66 14.70 -12.99
N ILE A 374 26.68 13.78 -13.05
CA ILE A 374 25.54 13.86 -13.96
C ILE A 374 24.55 14.94 -13.48
N GLU A 375 24.09 14.88 -12.22
CA GLU A 375 23.07 15.78 -11.66
C GLU A 375 23.49 17.24 -11.66
N LEU A 376 24.75 17.51 -11.31
CA LEU A 376 25.27 18.88 -11.25
C LEU A 376 25.93 19.31 -12.57
N GLY A 377 26.05 18.39 -13.53
CA GLY A 377 26.79 18.60 -14.78
C GLY A 377 28.21 19.10 -14.51
N LEU A 378 28.97 18.40 -13.67
CA LEU A 378 30.35 18.80 -13.29
C LEU A 378 31.39 18.48 -14.37
N VAL A 379 31.00 17.70 -15.38
CA VAL A 379 31.80 17.41 -16.58
C VAL A 379 30.88 17.69 -17.76
N ARG A 380 31.18 18.73 -18.53
CA ARG A 380 30.44 19.18 -19.71
C ARG A 380 31.39 19.50 -20.85
N GLY A 381 30.85 19.76 -22.04
CA GLY A 381 31.61 20.16 -23.22
C GLY A 381 32.56 19.07 -23.72
N GLN A 382 32.30 17.81 -23.37
CA GLN A 382 33.10 16.70 -23.85
C GLN A 382 32.69 16.35 -25.28
N SER A 383 33.68 16.06 -26.13
CA SER A 383 33.48 15.74 -27.55
C SER A 383 32.72 14.43 -27.78
N SER A 384 32.73 13.53 -26.80
CA SER A 384 32.05 12.25 -26.87
C SER A 384 31.69 11.71 -25.49
N ALA A 385 30.76 10.75 -25.46
CA ALA A 385 30.44 9.98 -24.26
C ALA A 385 31.67 9.24 -23.70
N ASP A 386 32.60 8.79 -24.55
CA ASP A 386 33.81 8.09 -24.09
C ASP A 386 34.81 9.02 -23.39
N ASP A 387 34.90 10.28 -23.85
CA ASP A 387 35.71 11.31 -23.21
C ASP A 387 35.14 11.66 -21.83
N TRP A 388 33.82 11.79 -21.75
CA TRP A 388 33.12 12.00 -20.49
C TRP A 388 33.33 10.84 -19.51
N LEU A 389 33.17 9.59 -19.98
CA LEU A 389 33.43 8.40 -19.18
C LEU A 389 34.88 8.37 -18.67
N GLY A 390 35.83 8.84 -19.47
CA GLY A 390 37.23 9.00 -19.06
C GLY A 390 37.42 10.02 -17.94
N CYS A 391 36.80 11.19 -18.08
CA CYS A 391 36.86 12.24 -17.06
C CYS A 391 36.26 11.78 -15.72
N VAL A 392 35.11 11.11 -15.78
CA VAL A 392 34.43 10.64 -14.55
C VAL A 392 35.14 9.44 -13.95
N SER A 393 35.65 8.51 -14.77
CA SER A 393 36.50 7.39 -14.32
C SER A 393 37.69 7.84 -13.47
N ALA A 394 38.41 8.88 -13.91
CA ALA A 394 39.53 9.44 -13.16
C ALA A 394 39.11 10.03 -11.81
N LYS A 395 37.91 10.59 -11.71
CA LYS A 395 37.39 11.23 -10.49
C LYS A 395 36.74 10.25 -9.51
N SER A 396 36.14 9.18 -10.01
CA SER A 396 35.47 8.16 -9.21
C SER A 396 36.41 7.01 -8.79
N GLY A 397 37.62 6.93 -9.37
CA GLY A 397 38.62 5.92 -9.02
C GLY A 397 38.32 4.53 -9.59
N VAL A 398 37.37 4.41 -10.52
CA VAL A 398 37.02 3.15 -11.21
C VAL A 398 37.23 3.28 -12.71
N THR A 399 37.21 2.16 -13.45
CA THR A 399 37.48 2.16 -14.90
C THR A 399 36.34 2.78 -15.73
N LYS A 400 36.61 3.24 -16.96
CA LYS A 400 35.58 3.72 -17.91
C LYS A 400 34.46 2.69 -18.10
N THR A 401 34.83 1.42 -18.26
CA THR A 401 33.90 0.31 -18.43
C THR A 401 32.98 0.18 -17.23
N GLU A 402 33.52 0.31 -16.02
CA GLU A 402 32.74 0.25 -14.79
C GLU A 402 31.81 1.46 -14.64
N VAL A 403 32.28 2.68 -14.93
CA VAL A 403 31.41 3.87 -14.96
C VAL A 403 30.24 3.66 -15.94
N LYS A 404 30.52 3.15 -17.15
CA LYS A 404 29.48 2.87 -18.15
C LYS A 404 28.49 1.81 -17.68
N GLN A 405 28.99 0.74 -17.03
CA GLN A 405 28.14 -0.31 -16.48
C GLN A 405 27.24 0.23 -15.37
N ARG A 406 27.77 1.07 -14.47
CA ARG A 406 27.02 1.71 -13.39
C ARG A 406 25.99 2.71 -13.92
N ILE A 407 26.34 3.51 -14.93
CA ILE A 407 25.36 4.39 -15.60
C ILE A 407 24.20 3.58 -16.18
N ASN A 408 24.49 2.46 -16.85
CA ASN A 408 23.44 1.58 -17.38
C ASN A 408 22.59 0.89 -16.29
N GLN A 409 23.03 0.91 -15.03
CA GLN A 409 22.24 0.40 -13.90
C GLN A 409 21.28 1.47 -13.35
N TYR A 410 21.50 2.77 -13.63
CA TYR A 410 20.60 3.84 -13.22
C TYR A 410 19.36 3.97 -14.13
N LEU A 411 18.80 2.86 -14.62
CA LEU A 411 17.71 2.82 -15.61
C LEU A 411 16.50 3.67 -15.21
N GLU A 412 16.23 3.77 -13.92
CA GLU A 412 15.10 4.54 -13.36
C GLU A 412 15.28 6.06 -13.46
N ARG A 413 16.51 6.54 -13.66
CA ARG A 413 16.82 7.96 -13.84
C ARG A 413 17.04 8.34 -15.30
N TYR A 414 16.82 7.39 -16.21
CA TYR A 414 16.96 7.56 -17.66
C TYR A 414 18.24 8.31 -18.06
N PRO A 415 19.44 7.87 -17.66
CA PRO A 415 20.67 8.53 -18.06
C PRO A 415 20.84 8.44 -19.57
N SER A 416 21.01 9.59 -20.20
CA SER A 416 21.28 9.69 -21.63
C SER A 416 22.46 10.62 -21.88
N TRP A 417 23.17 10.36 -22.98
CA TRP A 417 24.17 11.30 -23.48
C TRP A 417 23.46 12.46 -24.17
N ASP A 418 23.76 13.68 -23.74
CA ASP A 418 23.36 14.91 -24.39
C ASP A 418 24.54 15.47 -25.18
N GLY A 419 24.41 15.47 -26.51
CA GLY A 419 25.45 15.95 -27.42
C GLY A 419 25.59 17.47 -27.45
N GLU A 420 24.56 18.22 -27.04
CA GLU A 420 24.61 19.68 -26.97
C GLU A 420 25.36 20.14 -25.72
N GLU A 421 25.06 19.52 -24.58
CA GLU A 421 25.78 19.78 -23.32
C GLU A 421 27.16 19.12 -23.27
N GLY A 422 27.41 18.13 -24.13
CA GLY A 422 28.61 17.30 -24.07
C GLY A 422 28.74 16.60 -22.71
N SER A 423 27.62 16.09 -22.20
CA SER A 423 27.52 15.45 -20.88
C SER A 423 26.47 14.34 -20.85
N TYR A 424 26.60 13.39 -19.92
CA TYR A 424 25.45 12.62 -19.49
C TYR A 424 24.49 13.50 -18.67
N VAL A 425 23.19 13.30 -18.87
CA VAL A 425 22.09 13.93 -18.13
C VAL A 425 21.10 12.86 -17.69
N PHE A 426 20.38 13.11 -16.59
CA PHE A 426 19.23 12.28 -16.22
C PHE A 426 17.97 12.82 -16.92
N GLY A 427 17.27 11.95 -17.64
CA GLY A 427 15.99 12.27 -18.27
C GLY A 427 14.91 12.58 -17.21
N ARG A 428 13.95 13.44 -17.59
CA ARG A 428 12.75 13.72 -16.79
C ARG A 428 11.73 12.59 -16.85
#